data_AF-A0A349Q039-F1
#
_entry.id   AF-A0A349Q039-F1
#
_cell.length_a   1.000
_cell.length_b   1.000
_cell.length_c   1.000
_cell.angle_alpha   90.00
_cell.angle_beta   90.00
_cell.angle_gamma   90.00
#
_symmetry.space_group_name_H-M   'P 1'
#
loop_
_entity.id
_entity.type
_entity.pdbx_description
1 polymer ?
#
loop_
_entity_poly.entity_id
_entity_poly.type
_entity_poly.pdbx_seq_one_letter_code
_entity_poly.pdbx_strand_id
1 'polypeptide(L)'
;LSYNRKELAVLSLLGGFAVPFMVSTGQGNYVVLFTYILILNIGILALAYHKKWGIINILSYLFTVILYGAWLFKELDEKTPHYLGALAFGFAFYLIFIGINIINNVRIKGLFSPIELSILASNTFLFYGAGMMVLEPYHPEFKGLFTATLGLLNMGYAWFLYKKFGLDKTAVYLLIGLTLTFITLAIPIQFEGNFITLFWAAEAVMLMWLGQKSNITYYRFASVIVHFLMIGSLLMDWGQNYTSDSVLNMVFNKICLTGIFAVASLFSVYYLLKNEEENLEQFGLIFNPKKYRYSLKLIGIIIGYFVGILEVNFQANTRIIGANSAVTLPILYHLIFSAALFYGLCQSKNKAHSQLASLIAVINIILFAFWFSNYAFYEHEQYISTGIYQRIGFYLHYISLLIIVFFGYQLYQINKENPVFEFFKKKIAIWIAAFFIIYIASTELMLHGLVISNSPVTALEVRSSELYKNYQSNELHYLKQQIANDSIYQTRNQIIKTGYPILWGILAFVFLIIGIRKRIKNLRIIALSLLGITILKLFLFDISNASETGKIIAFILLGILILIISFVYQKIKVLVQDDNKPLETNETE
;
A
#
# COMPACT_ATOMS: atom_id res chain seq x y z
N LEU A 1 71.67 22.23 -11.23
CA LEU A 1 70.61 22.72 -12.14
C LEU A 1 70.32 21.77 -13.32
N SER A 2 71.28 21.01 -13.86
CA SER A 2 71.07 20.16 -15.06
C SER A 2 70.09 18.97 -14.92
N TYR A 3 69.86 18.46 -13.70
CA TYR A 3 69.01 17.28 -13.45
C TYR A 3 67.55 17.59 -13.06
N ASN A 4 67.12 18.85 -13.13
CA ASN A 4 65.74 19.25 -12.82
C ASN A 4 64.82 19.07 -14.05
N ARG A 5 64.71 17.85 -14.57
CA ARG A 5 63.95 17.55 -15.80
C ARG A 5 62.80 16.59 -15.50
N LYS A 6 61.58 16.95 -15.94
CA LYS A 6 60.36 16.15 -15.73
C LYS A 6 60.46 14.81 -16.49
N GLU A 7 61.14 14.83 -17.62
CA GLU A 7 61.32 13.71 -18.54
C GLU A 7 62.12 12.58 -17.88
N LEU A 8 63.19 12.93 -17.15
CA LEU A 8 63.99 11.95 -16.40
C LEU A 8 63.16 11.26 -15.32
N ALA A 9 62.32 12.02 -14.60
CA ALA A 9 61.47 11.46 -13.57
C ALA A 9 60.35 10.57 -14.14
N VAL A 10 59.80 10.91 -15.32
CA VAL A 10 58.86 10.04 -16.05
C VAL A 10 59.55 8.75 -16.51
N LEU A 11 60.78 8.82 -17.05
CA LEU A 11 61.53 7.63 -17.44
C LEU A 11 61.86 6.73 -16.23
N SER A 12 62.27 7.31 -15.10
CA SER A 12 62.48 6.58 -13.85
C SER A 12 61.20 5.93 -13.33
N LEU A 13 60.07 6.62 -13.43
CA LEU A 13 58.75 6.10 -13.06
C LEU A 13 58.38 4.88 -13.92
N LEU A 14 58.47 5.03 -15.24
CA LEU A 14 58.16 3.97 -16.21
C LEU A 14 59.04 2.75 -15.98
N GLY A 15 60.34 2.96 -15.82
CA GLY A 15 61.28 1.89 -15.47
C GLY A 15 60.91 1.24 -14.15
N GLY A 16 60.63 2.04 -13.12
CA GLY A 16 60.26 1.57 -11.78
C GLY A 16 59.03 0.67 -11.77
N PHE A 17 57.95 1.04 -12.47
CA PHE A 17 56.74 0.20 -12.59
C PHE A 17 56.94 -1.02 -13.51
N ALA A 18 57.94 -1.02 -14.40
CA ALA A 18 58.26 -2.16 -15.25
C ALA A 18 59.09 -3.25 -14.54
N VAL A 19 59.87 -2.90 -13.51
CA VAL A 19 60.77 -3.84 -12.80
C VAL A 19 60.09 -5.13 -12.35
N PRO A 20 58.91 -5.10 -11.69
CA PRO A 20 58.29 -6.34 -11.20
C PRO A 20 57.95 -7.34 -12.31
N PHE A 21 57.71 -6.85 -13.53
CA PHE A 21 57.46 -7.70 -14.69
C PHE A 21 58.73 -8.29 -15.28
N MET A 22 59.82 -7.52 -15.26
CA MET A 22 61.12 -7.97 -15.76
C MET A 22 61.77 -9.02 -14.86
N VAL A 23 61.50 -8.96 -13.55
CA VAL A 23 62.10 -9.85 -12.54
C VAL A 23 61.11 -10.95 -12.11
N SER A 24 59.93 -11.02 -12.74
CA SER A 24 58.89 -11.99 -12.38
C SER A 24 59.39 -13.43 -12.58
N THR A 25 59.32 -14.23 -11.50
CA THR A 25 59.67 -15.65 -11.51
C THR A 25 58.50 -16.56 -11.89
N GLY A 26 57.35 -15.98 -12.26
CA GLY A 26 56.11 -16.70 -12.52
C GLY A 26 55.36 -17.16 -11.26
N GLN A 27 55.98 -17.11 -10.08
CA GLN A 27 55.27 -17.33 -8.80
C GLN A 27 54.57 -16.04 -8.37
N GLY A 28 53.24 -16.09 -8.25
CA GLY A 28 52.38 -14.93 -7.96
C GLY A 28 52.44 -14.44 -6.52
N ASN A 29 53.56 -13.85 -6.08
CA ASN A 29 53.63 -13.23 -4.75
C ASN A 29 53.17 -11.77 -4.77
N TYR A 30 51.88 -11.56 -4.56
CA TYR A 30 51.26 -10.23 -4.57
C TYR A 30 51.80 -9.30 -3.46
N VAL A 31 52.20 -9.85 -2.31
CA VAL A 31 52.71 -9.05 -1.18
C VAL A 31 53.99 -8.32 -1.58
N VAL A 32 54.90 -9.01 -2.27
CA VAL A 32 56.14 -8.40 -2.77
C VAL A 32 55.83 -7.34 -3.82
N LEU A 33 54.96 -7.64 -4.79
CA LEU A 33 54.55 -6.72 -5.85
C LEU A 33 53.95 -5.43 -5.27
N PHE A 34 52.97 -5.55 -4.36
CA PHE A 34 52.27 -4.41 -3.80
C PHE A 34 53.12 -3.64 -2.80
N THR A 35 53.97 -4.30 -2.02
CA THR A 35 54.93 -3.59 -1.16
C THR A 35 55.91 -2.77 -1.99
N TYR A 36 56.41 -3.33 -3.10
CA TYR A 36 57.27 -2.60 -4.02
C TYR A 36 56.56 -1.38 -4.64
N ILE A 37 55.34 -1.55 -5.14
CA ILE A 37 54.54 -0.44 -5.69
C ILE A 37 54.25 0.61 -4.61
N LEU A 38 54.00 0.18 -3.36
CA LEU A 38 53.78 1.08 -2.23
C LEU A 38 55.00 1.94 -1.94
N ILE A 39 56.20 1.35 -1.90
CA ILE A 39 57.46 2.08 -1.71
C ILE A 39 57.66 3.10 -2.83
N LEU A 40 57.43 2.70 -4.07
CA LEU A 40 57.54 3.58 -5.23
C LEU A 40 56.55 4.75 -5.14
N ASN A 41 55.30 4.49 -4.78
CA ASN A 41 54.27 5.51 -4.60
C ASN A 41 54.56 6.45 -3.40
N ILE A 42 55.15 5.95 -2.31
CA ILE A 42 55.64 6.79 -1.19
C ILE A 42 56.77 7.71 -1.68
N GLY A 43 57.67 7.21 -2.53
CA GLY A 43 58.71 8.03 -3.16
C GLY A 43 58.11 9.18 -3.99
N ILE A 44 57.02 8.91 -4.71
CA ILE A 44 56.30 9.91 -5.50
C ILE A 44 55.56 10.90 -4.61
N LEU A 45 54.95 10.44 -3.51
CA LEU A 45 54.36 11.30 -2.49
C LEU A 45 55.40 12.26 -1.88
N ALA A 46 56.59 11.76 -1.56
CA ALA A 46 57.70 12.57 -1.09
C ALA A 46 58.14 13.59 -2.16
N LEU A 47 58.20 13.17 -3.43
CA LEU A 47 58.54 14.07 -4.53
C LEU A 47 57.46 15.15 -4.76
N ALA A 48 56.18 14.78 -4.67
CA ALA A 48 55.02 15.68 -4.76
C ALA A 48 55.04 16.75 -3.67
N TYR A 49 55.60 16.45 -2.48
CA TYR A 49 55.84 17.46 -1.45
C TYR A 49 56.76 18.58 -1.95
N HIS A 50 57.78 18.26 -2.74
CA HIS A 50 58.77 19.24 -3.19
C HIS A 50 58.43 19.88 -4.55
N LYS A 51 57.77 19.16 -5.47
CA LYS A 51 57.46 19.64 -6.82
C LYS A 51 56.13 19.10 -7.34
N LYS A 52 55.28 20.00 -7.86
CA LYS A 52 53.99 19.67 -8.49
C LYS A 52 54.16 19.21 -9.95
N TRP A 53 54.72 18.02 -10.14
CA TRP A 53 54.84 17.40 -11.46
C TRP A 53 53.61 16.53 -11.77
N GLY A 54 52.51 17.17 -12.19
CA GLY A 54 51.21 16.52 -12.37
C GLY A 54 51.23 15.25 -13.23
N ILE A 55 52.04 15.21 -14.30
CA ILE A 55 52.16 14.03 -15.18
C ILE A 55 52.64 12.77 -14.44
N ILE A 56 53.50 12.92 -13.43
CA ILE A 56 54.05 11.79 -12.68
C ILE A 56 52.98 11.21 -11.76
N ASN A 57 52.19 12.07 -11.13
CA ASN A 57 51.08 11.64 -10.27
C ASN A 57 50.02 10.90 -11.09
N ILE A 58 49.71 11.40 -12.29
CA ILE A 58 48.76 10.75 -13.21
C ILE A 58 49.27 9.37 -13.61
N LEU A 59 50.51 9.25 -14.07
CA LEU A 59 51.08 7.97 -14.51
C LEU A 59 51.19 6.97 -13.36
N SER A 60 51.64 7.41 -12.19
CA SER A 60 51.70 6.61 -10.97
C SER A 60 50.34 6.06 -10.55
N TYR A 61 49.33 6.92 -10.58
CA TYR A 61 47.95 6.54 -10.31
C TYR A 61 47.44 5.51 -11.31
N LEU A 62 47.58 5.78 -12.60
CA LEU A 62 47.13 4.88 -13.66
C LEU A 62 47.80 3.51 -13.57
N PHE A 63 49.13 3.46 -13.42
CA PHE A 63 49.83 2.19 -13.29
C PHE A 63 49.42 1.45 -12.02
N THR A 64 49.30 2.13 -10.88
CA THR A 64 48.86 1.47 -9.64
C THR A 64 47.45 0.89 -9.78
N VAL A 65 46.51 1.65 -10.36
CA VAL A 65 45.12 1.20 -10.59
C VAL A 65 45.08 0.00 -11.54
N ILE A 66 45.79 0.07 -12.66
CA ILE A 66 45.82 -1.02 -13.65
C ILE A 66 46.41 -2.29 -13.05
N LEU A 67 47.54 -2.16 -12.33
CA LEU A 67 48.23 -3.30 -11.73
C LEU A 67 47.42 -3.95 -10.61
N TYR A 68 46.91 -3.12 -9.69
CA TYR A 68 46.07 -3.61 -8.60
C TYR A 68 44.76 -4.20 -9.12
N GLY A 69 44.10 -3.52 -10.06
CA GLY A 69 42.85 -3.98 -10.66
C GLY A 69 43.01 -5.29 -11.43
N ALA A 70 44.03 -5.39 -12.30
CA ALA A 70 44.31 -6.61 -13.05
C ALA A 70 44.64 -7.79 -12.13
N TRP A 71 45.40 -7.55 -11.07
CA TRP A 71 45.64 -8.57 -10.05
C TRP A 71 44.35 -8.95 -9.34
N LEU A 72 43.55 -7.99 -8.89
CA LEU A 72 42.31 -8.24 -8.14
C LEU A 72 41.31 -9.09 -8.95
N PHE A 73 41.07 -8.74 -10.22
CA PHE A 73 40.16 -9.52 -11.07
C PHE A 73 40.62 -10.96 -11.21
N LYS A 74 41.92 -11.20 -11.41
CA LYS A 74 42.48 -12.55 -11.49
C LYS A 74 42.40 -13.28 -10.16
N GLU A 75 42.69 -12.59 -9.07
CA GLU A 75 42.73 -13.14 -7.71
C GLU A 75 41.34 -13.62 -7.26
N LEU A 76 40.27 -12.92 -7.65
CA LEU A 76 38.90 -13.27 -7.29
C LEU A 76 38.41 -14.57 -7.97
N ASP A 77 39.05 -15.01 -9.04
CA ASP A 77 38.77 -16.30 -9.70
C ASP A 77 39.52 -17.49 -9.05
N GLU A 78 40.45 -17.22 -8.13
CA GLU A 78 41.18 -18.29 -7.44
C GLU A 78 40.33 -18.99 -6.37
N LYS A 79 40.67 -20.23 -6.03
CA LYS A 79 39.94 -21.03 -5.02
C LYS A 79 40.06 -20.48 -3.60
N THR A 80 41.16 -19.77 -3.30
CA THR A 80 41.43 -19.19 -1.98
C THR A 80 41.98 -17.77 -2.13
N PRO A 81 41.11 -16.79 -2.49
CA PRO A 81 41.56 -15.43 -2.74
C PRO A 81 42.08 -14.73 -1.48
N HIS A 82 43.10 -13.88 -1.64
CA HIS A 82 43.70 -13.12 -0.54
C HIS A 82 42.93 -11.82 -0.21
N TYR A 83 41.69 -11.95 0.27
CA TYR A 83 40.77 -10.82 0.51
C TYR A 83 41.33 -9.73 1.44
N LEU A 84 41.89 -10.10 2.59
CA LEU A 84 42.43 -9.12 3.56
C LEU A 84 43.63 -8.37 2.98
N GLY A 85 44.50 -9.06 2.23
CA GLY A 85 45.60 -8.45 1.50
C GLY A 85 45.12 -7.46 0.46
N ALA A 86 44.10 -7.84 -0.32
CA ALA A 86 43.49 -6.96 -1.31
C ALA A 86 42.95 -5.66 -0.68
N LEU A 87 42.21 -5.76 0.43
CA LEU A 87 41.68 -4.59 1.13
C LEU A 87 42.77 -3.72 1.76
N ALA A 88 43.76 -4.33 2.42
CA ALA A 88 44.82 -3.60 3.11
C ALA A 88 45.70 -2.80 2.12
N PHE A 89 46.15 -3.43 1.04
CA PHE A 89 46.94 -2.74 0.01
C PHE A 89 46.09 -1.74 -0.78
N GLY A 90 44.85 -2.09 -1.12
CA GLY A 90 43.91 -1.16 -1.77
C GLY A 90 43.69 0.10 -0.93
N PHE A 91 43.52 -0.05 0.39
CA PHE A 91 43.37 1.07 1.32
C PHE A 91 44.65 1.91 1.42
N ALA A 92 45.82 1.27 1.45
CA ALA A 92 47.10 1.97 1.48
C ALA A 92 47.31 2.80 0.20
N PHE A 93 47.02 2.25 -0.99
CA PHE A 93 47.07 2.98 -2.25
C PHE A 93 46.05 4.14 -2.26
N TYR A 94 44.82 3.88 -1.80
CA TYR A 94 43.79 4.90 -1.65
C TYR A 94 44.32 6.09 -0.82
N LEU A 95 44.87 5.84 0.37
CA LEU A 95 45.42 6.88 1.24
C LEU A 95 46.60 7.64 0.63
N ILE A 96 47.50 6.95 -0.08
CA ILE A 96 48.64 7.61 -0.73
C ILE A 96 48.15 8.60 -1.79
N PHE A 97 47.21 8.22 -2.66
CA PHE A 97 46.72 9.12 -3.70
C PHE A 97 45.86 10.26 -3.14
N ILE A 98 45.15 10.05 -2.03
CA ILE A 98 44.57 11.16 -1.25
C ILE A 98 45.68 12.11 -0.78
N GLY A 99 46.73 11.57 -0.15
CA GLY A 99 47.88 12.31 0.35
C GLY A 99 48.59 13.12 -0.73
N ILE A 100 48.83 12.55 -1.91
CA ILE A 100 49.48 13.21 -3.05
C ILE A 100 48.66 14.44 -3.48
N ASN A 101 47.33 14.29 -3.61
CA ASN A 101 46.45 15.38 -4.02
C ASN A 101 46.37 16.50 -2.97
N ILE A 102 46.31 16.14 -1.69
CA ILE A 102 46.31 17.11 -0.59
C ILE A 102 47.65 17.86 -0.55
N ILE A 103 48.78 17.16 -0.51
CA ILE A 103 50.11 17.76 -0.34
C ILE A 103 50.46 18.73 -1.48
N ASN A 104 50.20 18.35 -2.74
CA ASN A 104 50.51 19.19 -3.90
C ASN A 104 49.80 20.55 -3.86
N ASN A 105 48.55 20.58 -3.40
CA ASN A 105 47.72 21.79 -3.44
C ASN A 105 47.84 22.61 -2.16
N VAL A 106 48.04 21.95 -1.02
CA VAL A 106 48.25 22.58 0.28
C VAL A 106 49.53 23.40 0.35
N ARG A 107 50.67 22.85 -0.11
CA ARG A 107 51.97 23.53 0.06
C ARG A 107 52.13 24.74 -0.87
N ILE A 108 51.55 24.67 -2.06
CA ILE A 108 51.71 25.66 -3.12
C ILE A 108 50.58 26.72 -3.09
N LYS A 109 49.61 26.58 -2.18
CA LYS A 109 48.36 27.39 -2.14
C LYS A 109 47.66 27.42 -3.51
N GLY A 110 47.72 26.29 -4.23
CA GLY A 110 47.15 26.15 -5.57
C GLY A 110 45.71 25.64 -5.52
N LEU A 111 44.92 26.02 -6.54
CA LEU A 111 43.61 25.41 -6.80
C LEU A 111 43.79 23.96 -7.29
N PHE A 112 42.79 23.12 -7.02
CA PHE A 112 42.79 21.76 -7.55
C PHE A 112 42.51 21.81 -9.05
N SER A 113 43.37 21.19 -9.85
CA SER A 113 43.08 21.05 -11.28
C SER A 113 41.92 20.06 -11.49
N PRO A 114 41.16 20.16 -12.60
CA PRO A 114 40.11 19.19 -12.93
C PRO A 114 40.61 17.73 -12.95
N ILE A 115 41.87 17.52 -13.32
CA ILE A 115 42.51 16.19 -13.35
C ILE A 115 42.74 15.68 -11.92
N GLU A 116 43.20 16.53 -11.00
CA GLU A 116 43.39 16.16 -9.58
C GLU A 116 42.05 15.85 -8.90
N LEU A 117 41.00 16.63 -9.21
CA LEU A 117 39.64 16.34 -8.75
C LEU A 117 39.11 15.01 -9.32
N SER A 118 39.40 14.73 -10.60
CA SER A 118 39.05 13.45 -11.22
C SER A 118 39.78 12.27 -10.59
N ILE A 119 41.08 12.41 -10.28
CA ILE A 119 41.84 11.39 -9.54
C ILE A 119 41.24 11.19 -8.15
N LEU A 120 40.92 12.27 -7.43
CA LEU A 120 40.32 12.20 -6.09
C LEU A 120 38.98 11.43 -6.10
N ALA A 121 38.11 11.76 -7.05
CA ALA A 121 36.82 11.08 -7.21
C ALA A 121 36.99 9.62 -7.65
N SER A 122 37.75 9.37 -8.72
CA SER A 122 37.95 8.02 -9.26
C SER A 122 38.66 7.11 -8.26
N ASN A 123 39.63 7.61 -7.49
CA ASN A 123 40.32 6.82 -6.46
C ASN A 123 39.35 6.33 -5.39
N THR A 124 38.38 7.18 -5.00
CA THR A 124 37.33 6.82 -4.06
C THR A 124 36.38 5.77 -4.65
N PHE A 125 35.91 5.97 -5.89
CA PHE A 125 35.00 5.00 -6.55
C PHE A 125 35.66 3.65 -6.85
N LEU A 126 36.93 3.66 -7.28
CA LEU A 126 37.67 2.43 -7.57
C LEU A 126 37.97 1.65 -6.30
N PHE A 127 38.37 2.32 -5.21
CA PHE A 127 38.55 1.65 -3.92
C PHE A 127 37.23 1.11 -3.38
N TYR A 128 36.13 1.86 -3.52
CA TYR A 128 34.80 1.35 -3.22
C TYR A 128 34.45 0.11 -4.03
N GLY A 129 34.63 0.14 -5.36
CA GLY A 129 34.36 -0.98 -6.25
C GLY A 129 35.17 -2.21 -5.90
N ALA A 130 36.48 -2.05 -5.67
CA ALA A 130 37.36 -3.13 -5.21
C ALA A 130 36.89 -3.69 -3.86
N GLY A 131 36.53 -2.84 -2.92
CA GLY A 131 36.02 -3.25 -1.62
C GLY A 131 34.70 -4.03 -1.72
N MET A 132 33.77 -3.62 -2.58
CA MET A 132 32.52 -4.36 -2.82
C MET A 132 32.78 -5.72 -3.45
N MET A 133 33.67 -5.82 -4.43
CA MET A 133 34.04 -7.09 -5.06
C MET A 133 34.71 -8.06 -4.07
N VAL A 134 35.47 -7.54 -3.11
CA VAL A 134 36.13 -8.36 -2.08
C VAL A 134 35.18 -8.75 -0.95
N LEU A 135 34.36 -7.81 -0.48
CA LEU A 135 33.47 -8.04 0.66
C LEU A 135 32.28 -8.95 0.30
N GLU A 136 31.80 -8.92 -0.94
CA GLU A 136 30.69 -9.77 -1.39
C GLU A 136 30.91 -11.27 -1.08
N PRO A 137 32.05 -11.90 -1.47
CA PRO A 137 32.34 -13.28 -1.13
C PRO A 137 32.99 -13.48 0.26
N TYR A 138 33.59 -12.45 0.87
CA TYR A 138 34.37 -12.62 2.12
C TYR A 138 33.55 -12.34 3.40
N HIS A 139 32.98 -11.13 3.52
CA HIS A 139 32.20 -10.68 4.68
C HIS A 139 31.11 -9.69 4.21
N PRO A 140 30.01 -10.20 3.61
CA PRO A 140 28.95 -9.35 3.06
C PRO A 140 28.28 -8.47 4.12
N GLU A 141 28.31 -8.89 5.39
CA GLU A 141 27.77 -8.15 6.53
C GLU A 141 28.47 -6.80 6.79
N PHE A 142 29.67 -6.58 6.26
CA PHE A 142 30.40 -5.31 6.42
C PHE A 142 30.28 -4.37 5.22
N LYS A 143 29.55 -4.73 4.15
CA LYS A 143 29.44 -3.92 2.93
C LYS A 143 28.93 -2.49 3.20
N GLY A 144 27.90 -2.35 4.02
CA GLY A 144 27.37 -1.04 4.35
C GLY A 144 28.26 -0.26 5.33
N LEU A 145 28.83 -0.93 6.33
CA LEU A 145 29.81 -0.31 7.23
C LEU A 145 31.03 0.22 6.45
N PHE A 146 31.52 -0.54 5.46
CA PHE A 146 32.60 -0.13 4.58
C PHE A 146 32.21 1.10 3.74
N THR A 147 31.03 1.08 3.13
CA THR A 147 30.47 2.23 2.40
C THR A 147 30.39 3.48 3.30
N ALA A 148 29.84 3.35 4.51
CA ALA A 148 29.72 4.45 5.46
C ALA A 148 31.10 4.97 5.91
N THR A 149 32.05 4.07 6.17
CA THR A 149 33.43 4.42 6.54
C THR A 149 34.08 5.26 5.45
N LEU A 150 33.90 4.90 4.17
CA LEU A 150 34.43 5.68 3.06
C LEU A 150 33.79 7.08 3.00
N GLY A 151 32.49 7.20 3.26
CA GLY A 151 31.81 8.49 3.40
C GLY A 151 32.40 9.34 4.54
N LEU A 152 32.60 8.75 5.72
CA LEU A 152 33.19 9.43 6.88
C LEU A 152 34.64 9.85 6.64
N LEU A 153 35.44 9.04 5.93
CA LEU A 153 36.80 9.40 5.54
C LEU A 153 36.81 10.62 4.60
N ASN A 154 35.94 10.65 3.59
CA ASN A 154 35.78 11.82 2.72
C ASN A 154 35.34 13.07 3.50
N MET A 155 34.45 12.91 4.49
CA MET A 155 34.06 14.00 5.38
C MET A 155 35.25 14.51 6.19
N GLY A 156 36.07 13.61 6.73
CA GLY A 156 37.30 13.94 7.45
C GLY A 156 38.28 14.73 6.57
N TYR A 157 38.45 14.34 5.31
CA TYR A 157 39.28 15.07 4.35
C TYR A 157 38.72 16.45 4.02
N ALA A 158 37.41 16.56 3.79
CA ALA A 158 36.75 17.84 3.54
C ALA A 158 36.94 18.80 4.72
N TRP A 159 36.73 18.31 5.94
CA TRP A 159 36.91 19.08 7.17
C TRP A 159 38.34 19.54 7.36
N PHE A 160 39.32 18.65 7.12
CA PHE A 160 40.74 18.98 7.22
C PHE A 160 41.15 20.06 6.22
N LEU A 161 40.75 19.93 4.95
CA LEU A 161 41.03 20.91 3.90
C LEU A 161 40.39 22.27 4.19
N TYR A 162 39.13 22.26 4.66
CA TYR A 162 38.41 23.48 5.02
C TYR A 162 39.06 24.21 6.21
N LYS A 163 39.26 23.50 7.34
CA LYS A 163 39.73 24.10 8.59
C LYS A 163 41.17 24.60 8.52
N LYS A 164 42.06 23.83 7.88
CA LYS A 164 43.50 24.11 7.95
C LYS A 164 43.97 25.04 6.83
N PHE A 165 43.27 25.08 5.70
CA PHE A 165 43.80 25.76 4.52
C PHE A 165 42.85 26.74 3.85
N GLY A 166 41.55 26.76 4.19
CA GLY A 166 40.58 27.63 3.52
C GLY A 166 40.60 27.49 1.98
N LEU A 167 41.12 26.36 1.48
CA LEU A 167 41.43 26.13 0.07
C LEU A 167 40.19 25.74 -0.71
N ASP A 168 40.21 26.10 -1.99
CA ASP A 168 39.29 25.79 -3.09
C ASP A 168 37.96 25.14 -2.70
N LYS A 169 36.89 25.96 -2.74
CA LYS A 169 35.51 25.52 -2.48
C LYS A 169 35.14 24.30 -3.34
N THR A 170 35.71 24.15 -4.53
CA THR A 170 35.40 23.07 -5.46
C THR A 170 35.78 21.69 -4.91
N ALA A 171 36.99 21.54 -4.37
CA ALA A 171 37.46 20.26 -3.81
C ALA A 171 36.68 19.87 -2.55
N VAL A 172 36.39 20.85 -1.69
CA VAL A 172 35.58 20.65 -0.49
C VAL A 172 34.16 20.24 -0.88
N TYR A 173 33.54 20.89 -1.86
CA TYR A 173 32.21 20.52 -2.35
C TYR A 173 32.18 19.13 -2.99
N LEU A 174 33.22 18.75 -3.75
CA LEU A 174 33.34 17.38 -4.29
C LEU A 174 33.36 16.34 -3.16
N LEU A 175 34.19 16.54 -2.13
CA LEU A 175 34.30 15.61 -1.00
C LEU A 175 33.02 15.54 -0.17
N ILE A 176 32.32 16.66 0.00
CA ILE A 176 30.98 16.68 0.63
C ILE A 176 29.98 15.91 -0.24
N GLY A 177 30.02 16.07 -1.56
CA GLY A 177 29.19 15.30 -2.49
C GLY A 177 29.44 13.79 -2.40
N LEU A 178 30.71 13.37 -2.37
CA LEU A 178 31.09 11.97 -2.18
C LEU A 178 30.65 11.44 -0.80
N THR A 179 30.82 12.24 0.25
CA THR A 179 30.37 11.90 1.60
C THR A 179 28.87 11.62 1.62
N LEU A 180 28.06 12.52 1.07
CA LEU A 180 26.61 12.35 0.98
C LEU A 180 26.27 11.09 0.17
N THR A 181 26.92 10.89 -0.97
CA THR A 181 26.69 9.72 -1.84
C THR A 181 26.92 8.40 -1.08
N PHE A 182 28.06 8.24 -0.43
CA PHE A 182 28.39 6.99 0.25
C PHE A 182 27.61 6.78 1.55
N ILE A 183 27.33 7.84 2.33
CA ILE A 183 26.48 7.72 3.52
C ILE A 183 25.06 7.30 3.13
N THR A 184 24.49 7.89 2.07
CA THR A 184 23.15 7.51 1.58
C THR A 184 23.15 6.08 1.02
N LEU A 185 24.19 5.67 0.28
CA LEU A 185 24.29 4.31 -0.27
C LEU A 185 24.51 3.22 0.80
N ALA A 186 25.14 3.56 1.93
CA ALA A 186 25.47 2.58 2.96
C ALA A 186 24.24 1.81 3.47
N ILE A 187 23.09 2.48 3.50
CA ILE A 187 21.85 1.93 4.06
C ILE A 187 21.20 0.89 3.14
N PRO A 188 20.88 1.18 1.87
CA PRO A 188 20.35 0.16 0.95
C PRO A 188 21.35 -0.97 0.66
N ILE A 189 22.64 -0.77 0.92
CA ILE A 189 23.66 -1.83 0.81
C ILE A 189 23.70 -2.72 2.04
N GLN A 190 23.54 -2.17 3.25
CA GLN A 190 23.58 -2.94 4.50
C GLN A 190 22.28 -3.68 4.78
N PHE A 191 21.17 -3.02 4.50
CA PHE A 191 19.85 -3.43 4.92
C PHE A 191 19.04 -3.93 3.73
N GLU A 192 18.28 -4.99 3.97
CA GLU A 192 17.43 -5.62 2.95
C GLU A 192 15.94 -5.38 3.23
N GLY A 193 15.14 -5.40 2.15
CA GLY A 193 13.69 -5.34 2.20
C GLY A 193 13.15 -4.13 2.96
N ASN A 194 12.35 -4.39 3.99
CA ASN A 194 11.50 -3.39 4.64
C ASN A 194 12.26 -2.27 5.36
N PHE A 195 13.53 -2.47 5.71
CA PHE A 195 14.39 -1.43 6.30
C PHE A 195 14.71 -0.31 5.31
N ILE A 196 14.80 -0.62 4.01
CA ILE A 196 15.01 0.39 2.95
C ILE A 196 13.83 1.36 2.92
N THR A 197 12.61 0.82 2.97
CA THR A 197 11.36 1.61 3.02
C THR A 197 11.30 2.51 4.25
N LEU A 198 11.68 1.99 5.43
CA LEU A 198 11.75 2.78 6.67
C LEU A 198 12.77 3.93 6.56
N PHE A 199 13.92 3.67 5.94
CA PHE A 199 14.93 4.70 5.73
C PHE A 199 14.44 5.82 4.82
N TRP A 200 13.89 5.49 3.65
CA TRP A 200 13.33 6.50 2.74
C TRP A 200 12.21 7.31 3.39
N ALA A 201 11.34 6.66 4.17
CA ALA A 201 10.29 7.34 4.94
C ALA A 201 10.87 8.37 5.92
N ALA A 202 11.89 7.98 6.70
CA ALA A 202 12.54 8.87 7.66
C ALA A 202 13.32 10.00 6.97
N GLU A 203 14.07 9.69 5.91
CA GLU A 203 14.87 10.64 5.15
C GLU A 203 13.99 11.70 4.47
N ALA A 204 12.85 11.31 3.90
CA ALA A 204 11.91 12.26 3.31
C ALA A 204 11.40 13.28 4.34
N VAL A 205 11.07 12.85 5.56
CA VAL A 205 10.65 13.74 6.64
C VAL A 205 11.79 14.68 7.06
N MET A 206 12.98 14.13 7.25
CA MET A 206 14.17 14.88 7.64
C MET A 206 14.53 15.94 6.58
N LEU A 207 14.53 15.58 5.30
CA LEU A 207 14.81 16.49 4.20
C LEU A 207 13.78 17.61 4.13
N MET A 208 12.48 17.30 4.30
CA MET A 208 11.47 18.35 4.35
C MET A 208 11.75 19.31 5.51
N TRP A 209 11.96 18.77 6.72
CA TRP A 209 12.23 19.57 7.92
C TRP A 209 13.49 20.44 7.77
N LEU A 210 14.58 19.90 7.21
CA LEU A 210 15.79 20.66 6.89
C LEU A 210 15.53 21.74 5.84
N GLY A 211 14.73 21.46 4.82
CA GLY A 211 14.30 22.45 3.83
C GLY A 211 13.58 23.63 4.48
N GLN A 212 12.70 23.37 5.46
CA GLN A 212 12.04 24.43 6.23
C GLN A 212 13.04 25.23 7.06
N LYS A 213 13.93 24.54 7.80
CA LYS A 213 14.84 25.19 8.75
C LYS A 213 15.94 26.01 8.07
N SER A 214 16.45 25.51 6.94
CA SER A 214 17.55 26.15 6.18
C SER A 214 17.05 27.13 5.12
N ASN A 215 15.75 27.13 4.81
CA ASN A 215 15.15 27.85 3.69
C ASN A 215 15.77 27.49 2.32
N ILE A 216 16.35 26.28 2.19
CA ILE A 216 16.93 25.77 0.95
C ILE A 216 15.88 24.95 0.19
N THR A 217 15.54 25.40 -1.01
CA THR A 217 14.48 24.78 -1.85
C THR A 217 14.83 23.35 -2.28
N TYR A 218 16.11 23.06 -2.54
CA TYR A 218 16.57 21.73 -3.00
C TYR A 218 16.12 20.58 -2.10
N TYR A 219 16.14 20.76 -0.77
CA TYR A 219 15.73 19.70 0.17
C TYR A 219 14.25 19.36 0.08
N ARG A 220 13.39 20.32 -0.28
CA ARG A 220 11.95 20.08 -0.47
C ARG A 220 11.71 19.18 -1.68
N PHE A 221 12.38 19.45 -2.79
CA PHE A 221 12.31 18.61 -4.00
C PHE A 221 12.90 17.21 -3.74
N ALA A 222 14.03 17.13 -3.05
CA ALA A 222 14.62 15.85 -2.66
C ALA A 222 13.66 15.02 -1.79
N SER A 223 13.01 15.63 -0.79
CA SER A 223 11.98 14.97 0.03
C SER A 223 10.84 14.38 -0.80
N VAL A 224 10.36 15.11 -1.83
CA VAL A 224 9.32 14.62 -2.74
C VAL A 224 9.80 13.36 -3.49
N ILE A 225 11.01 13.39 -4.05
CA ILE A 225 11.59 12.26 -4.78
C ILE A 225 11.75 11.05 -3.86
N VAL A 226 12.30 11.26 -2.65
CA VAL A 226 12.51 10.19 -1.68
C VAL A 226 11.18 9.57 -1.22
N HIS A 227 10.11 10.34 -1.08
CA HIS A 227 8.79 9.78 -0.83
C HIS A 227 8.27 8.89 -1.97
N PHE A 228 8.55 9.23 -3.24
CA PHE A 228 8.22 8.35 -4.36
C PHE A 228 9.02 7.04 -4.31
N LEU A 229 10.30 7.10 -3.97
CA LEU A 229 11.13 5.91 -3.76
C LEU A 229 10.60 5.05 -2.61
N MET A 230 10.20 5.67 -1.50
CA MET A 230 9.56 5.00 -0.36
C MET A 230 8.30 4.26 -0.80
N ILE A 231 7.41 4.89 -1.58
CA ILE A 231 6.17 4.26 -2.04
C ILE A 231 6.49 3.08 -2.97
N GLY A 232 7.43 3.23 -3.90
CA GLY A 232 7.87 2.14 -4.77
C GLY A 232 8.42 0.95 -3.98
N SER A 233 9.28 1.23 -3.00
CA SER A 233 9.85 0.24 -2.08
C SER A 233 8.77 -0.47 -1.26
N LEU A 234 7.78 0.26 -0.73
CA LEU A 234 6.67 -0.33 0.03
C LEU A 234 5.81 -1.28 -0.82
N LEU A 235 5.55 -0.93 -2.08
CA LEU A 235 4.79 -1.79 -3.00
C LEU A 235 5.56 -3.08 -3.33
N MET A 236 6.88 -3.00 -3.47
CA MET A 236 7.75 -4.17 -3.63
C MET A 236 7.73 -5.05 -2.38
N ASP A 237 7.82 -4.45 -1.19
CA ASP A 237 7.76 -5.17 0.09
C ASP A 237 6.45 -5.94 0.23
N TRP A 238 5.31 -5.34 -0.14
CA TRP A 238 4.01 -6.02 -0.12
C TRP A 238 3.98 -7.21 -1.08
N GLY A 239 4.45 -7.01 -2.32
CA GLY A 239 4.46 -8.04 -3.34
C GLY A 239 5.31 -9.25 -2.97
N GLN A 240 6.44 -9.05 -2.28
CA GLN A 240 7.33 -10.14 -1.88
C GLN A 240 6.88 -10.87 -0.61
N ASN A 241 6.37 -10.16 0.39
CA ASN A 241 6.11 -10.77 1.69
C ASN A 241 4.70 -11.34 1.82
N TYR A 242 3.66 -10.66 1.33
CA TYR A 242 2.28 -11.17 1.45
C TYR A 242 1.95 -12.30 0.47
N THR A 243 2.84 -12.59 -0.49
CA THR A 243 2.75 -13.74 -1.39
C THR A 243 3.60 -14.93 -0.93
N SER A 244 4.43 -14.75 0.11
CA SER A 244 5.31 -15.78 0.63
C SER A 244 4.60 -16.71 1.61
N ASP A 245 5.04 -17.97 1.71
CA ASP A 245 4.53 -18.96 2.68
C ASP A 245 4.94 -18.68 4.14
N SER A 246 5.48 -17.49 4.43
CA SER A 246 6.03 -17.18 5.75
C SER A 246 4.93 -16.88 6.77
N VAL A 247 5.00 -17.50 7.95
CA VAL A 247 4.06 -17.22 9.05
C VAL A 247 4.46 -15.91 9.73
N LEU A 248 3.70 -14.85 9.50
CA LEU A 248 3.90 -13.54 10.13
C LEU A 248 3.19 -13.45 11.49
N ASN A 249 3.74 -12.63 12.39
CA ASN A 249 3.13 -12.33 13.69
C ASN A 249 1.70 -11.80 13.55
N MET A 250 0.83 -12.10 14.52
CA MET A 250 -0.60 -11.81 14.46
C MET A 250 -0.96 -10.33 14.48
N VAL A 251 -0.22 -9.55 15.25
CA VAL A 251 -0.48 -8.12 15.45
C VAL A 251 0.82 -7.41 15.13
N PHE A 252 0.74 -6.34 14.32
CA PHE A 252 1.88 -5.52 13.95
C PHE A 252 3.05 -6.34 13.39
N ASN A 253 2.81 -7.12 12.33
CA ASN A 253 3.90 -7.75 11.62
C ASN A 253 4.87 -6.69 11.05
N LYS A 254 6.08 -7.14 10.67
CA LYS A 254 7.14 -6.27 10.15
C LYS A 254 6.69 -5.40 8.96
N ILE A 255 5.85 -5.92 8.07
CA ILE A 255 5.41 -5.23 6.85
C ILE A 255 4.31 -4.20 7.14
N CYS A 256 3.36 -4.55 8.01
CA CYS A 256 2.31 -3.68 8.52
C CYS A 256 2.94 -2.52 9.29
N LEU A 257 3.92 -2.77 10.15
CA LEU A 257 4.69 -1.72 10.83
C LEU A 257 5.42 -0.80 9.86
N THR A 258 6.08 -1.35 8.83
CA THR A 258 6.70 -0.55 7.77
C THR A 258 5.68 0.30 7.03
N GLY A 259 4.50 -0.25 6.74
CA GLY A 259 3.37 0.48 6.13
C GLY A 259 2.84 1.59 7.03
N ILE A 260 2.65 1.34 8.33
CA ILE A 260 2.23 2.34 9.31
C ILE A 260 3.26 3.47 9.39
N PHE A 261 4.57 3.14 9.40
CA PHE A 261 5.64 4.12 9.43
C PHE A 261 5.68 4.98 8.16
N ALA A 262 5.50 4.36 6.99
CA ALA A 262 5.37 5.07 5.71
C ALA A 262 4.17 6.03 5.69
N VAL A 263 3.02 5.61 6.21
CA VAL A 263 1.84 6.48 6.34
C VAL A 263 2.14 7.63 7.31
N ALA A 264 2.80 7.34 8.43
CA ALA A 264 3.20 8.36 9.41
C ALA A 264 4.18 9.37 8.80
N SER A 265 5.09 8.97 7.91
CA SER A 265 6.03 9.89 7.25
C SER A 265 5.31 10.87 6.32
N LEU A 266 4.32 10.38 5.56
CA LEU A 266 3.49 11.22 4.69
C LEU A 266 2.69 12.25 5.51
N PHE A 267 2.08 11.83 6.62
CA PHE A 267 1.37 12.75 7.52
C PHE A 267 2.29 13.69 8.29
N SER A 268 3.53 13.28 8.58
CA SER A 268 4.54 14.14 9.20
C SER A 268 4.93 15.27 8.25
N VAL A 269 5.20 14.98 6.97
CA VAL A 269 5.47 16.01 5.96
C VAL A 269 4.24 16.88 5.68
N TYR A 270 3.04 16.30 5.68
CA TYR A 270 1.79 17.07 5.63
C TYR A 270 1.72 18.10 6.77
N TYR A 271 2.07 17.70 7.99
CA TYR A 271 2.07 18.57 9.16
C TYR A 271 3.17 19.64 9.10
N LEU A 272 4.37 19.28 8.65
CA LEU A 272 5.48 20.23 8.48
C LEU A 272 5.09 21.37 7.52
N LEU A 273 4.44 21.03 6.39
CA LEU A 273 4.03 22.01 5.39
C LEU A 273 2.81 22.86 5.81
N LYS A 274 2.23 22.69 7.01
CA LYS A 274 0.95 23.33 7.40
C LYS A 274 0.96 24.87 7.31
N ASN A 275 2.13 25.50 7.47
CA ASN A 275 2.29 26.95 7.44
C ASN A 275 2.90 27.47 6.12
N GLU A 276 3.28 26.60 5.18
CA GLU A 276 3.87 27.02 3.91
C GLU A 276 2.78 27.21 2.86
N GLU A 277 2.75 28.40 2.25
CA GLU A 277 1.76 28.75 1.23
C GLU A 277 2.37 29.26 -0.09
N GLU A 278 3.61 29.73 -0.05
CA GLU A 278 4.28 30.31 -1.21
C GLU A 278 4.74 29.24 -2.18
N ASN A 279 4.61 29.53 -3.48
CA ASN A 279 5.15 28.66 -4.52
C ASN A 279 6.66 28.84 -4.60
N LEU A 280 7.38 27.73 -4.68
CA LEU A 280 8.83 27.73 -4.85
C LEU A 280 9.18 27.18 -6.22
N GLU A 281 10.09 27.82 -6.92
CA GLU A 281 10.54 27.38 -8.24
C GLU A 281 11.98 26.87 -8.17
N GLN A 282 12.23 25.69 -8.75
CA GLN A 282 13.56 25.12 -8.87
C GLN A 282 13.62 24.22 -10.10
N PHE A 283 14.68 24.33 -10.91
CA PHE A 283 14.86 23.56 -12.16
C PHE A 283 13.69 23.69 -13.16
N GLY A 284 12.99 24.83 -13.18
CA GLY A 284 11.78 25.03 -14.00
C GLY A 284 10.54 24.25 -13.51
N LEU A 285 10.63 23.61 -12.34
CA LEU A 285 9.50 22.96 -11.67
C LEU A 285 8.96 23.86 -10.56
N ILE A 286 7.64 23.99 -10.53
CA ILE A 286 6.92 24.77 -9.50
C ILE A 286 6.47 23.83 -8.39
N PHE A 287 7.05 23.98 -7.21
CA PHE A 287 6.60 23.33 -5.99
C PHE A 287 5.50 24.17 -5.33
N ASN A 288 4.29 23.62 -5.28
CA ASN A 288 3.15 24.22 -4.59
C ASN A 288 2.85 23.44 -3.30
N PRO A 289 3.16 24.01 -2.11
CA PRO A 289 2.95 23.34 -0.84
C PRO A 289 1.48 22.95 -0.59
N LYS A 290 0.51 23.78 -0.99
CA LYS A 290 -0.93 23.51 -0.79
C LYS A 290 -1.38 22.27 -1.57
N LYS A 291 -1.02 22.20 -2.86
CA LYS A 291 -1.33 21.03 -3.71
C LYS A 291 -0.60 19.79 -3.21
N TYR A 292 0.67 19.91 -2.86
CA TYR A 292 1.44 18.77 -2.38
C TYR A 292 0.89 18.21 -1.06
N ARG A 293 0.50 19.06 -0.09
CA ARG A 293 -0.21 18.62 1.12
C ARG A 293 -1.49 17.85 0.83
N TYR A 294 -2.28 18.32 -0.15
CA TYR A 294 -3.50 17.62 -0.55
C TYR A 294 -3.17 16.23 -1.11
N SER A 295 -2.16 16.13 -1.98
CA SER A 295 -1.67 14.85 -2.50
C SER A 295 -1.17 13.93 -1.39
N LEU A 296 -0.39 14.44 -0.42
CA LEU A 296 0.10 13.66 0.72
C LEU A 296 -1.03 13.11 1.58
N LYS A 297 -2.05 13.93 1.87
CA LYS A 297 -3.23 13.49 2.61
C LYS A 297 -3.97 12.37 1.86
N LEU A 298 -4.17 12.54 0.55
CA LEU A 298 -4.85 11.54 -0.28
C LEU A 298 -4.06 10.23 -0.34
N ILE A 299 -2.77 10.30 -0.67
CA ILE A 299 -1.87 9.14 -0.77
C ILE A 299 -1.76 8.45 0.60
N GLY A 300 -1.62 9.21 1.69
CA GLY A 300 -1.57 8.66 3.05
C GLY A 300 -2.83 7.89 3.43
N ILE A 301 -4.02 8.38 3.06
CA ILE A 301 -5.29 7.67 3.26
C ILE A 301 -5.34 6.39 2.40
N ILE A 302 -4.95 6.46 1.14
CA ILE A 302 -4.94 5.30 0.22
C ILE A 302 -3.98 4.22 0.72
N ILE A 303 -2.73 4.60 1.04
CA ILE A 303 -1.75 3.65 1.56
C ILE A 303 -2.23 3.09 2.90
N GLY A 304 -2.76 3.93 3.79
CA GLY A 304 -3.33 3.47 5.07
C GLY A 304 -4.45 2.43 4.90
N TYR A 305 -5.31 2.60 3.90
CA TYR A 305 -6.30 1.59 3.54
C TYR A 305 -5.65 0.26 3.16
N PHE A 306 -4.67 0.29 2.25
CA PHE A 306 -4.00 -0.91 1.75
C PHE A 306 -3.17 -1.62 2.83
N VAL A 307 -2.48 -0.88 3.70
CA VAL A 307 -1.73 -1.45 4.85
C VAL A 307 -2.64 -2.31 5.70
N GLY A 308 -3.81 -1.81 6.08
CA GLY A 308 -4.72 -2.55 6.93
C GLY A 308 -5.45 -3.69 6.20
N ILE A 309 -5.89 -3.49 4.95
CA ILE A 309 -6.63 -4.55 4.26
C ILE A 309 -5.73 -5.73 3.88
N LEU A 310 -4.49 -5.47 3.48
CA LEU A 310 -3.52 -6.54 3.17
C LEU A 310 -3.19 -7.34 4.41
N GLU A 311 -2.99 -6.68 5.55
CA GLU A 311 -2.76 -7.34 6.84
C GLU A 311 -3.95 -8.21 7.24
N VAL A 312 -5.16 -7.63 7.26
CA VAL A 312 -6.37 -8.37 7.65
C VAL A 312 -6.61 -9.55 6.71
N ASN A 313 -6.42 -9.36 5.41
CA ASN A 313 -6.58 -10.41 4.40
C ASN A 313 -5.58 -11.54 4.61
N PHE A 314 -4.29 -11.21 4.78
CA PHE A 314 -3.24 -12.21 5.02
C PHE A 314 -3.52 -13.01 6.28
N GLN A 315 -3.72 -12.34 7.42
CA GLN A 315 -3.96 -13.01 8.71
C GLN A 315 -5.23 -13.86 8.69
N ALA A 316 -6.29 -13.41 8.01
CA ALA A 316 -7.53 -14.16 7.90
C ALA A 316 -7.33 -15.45 7.09
N ASN A 317 -6.67 -15.39 5.93
CA ASN A 317 -6.45 -16.57 5.09
C ASN A 317 -5.45 -17.56 5.70
N THR A 318 -4.47 -17.10 6.47
CA THR A 318 -3.50 -18.00 7.12
C THR A 318 -4.08 -18.72 8.33
N ARG A 319 -5.06 -18.14 9.05
CA ARG A 319 -5.50 -18.66 10.36
C ARG A 319 -6.95 -19.15 10.43
N ILE A 320 -7.83 -18.72 9.54
CA ILE A 320 -9.24 -19.13 9.58
C ILE A 320 -9.45 -20.34 8.68
N ILE A 321 -10.09 -21.38 9.23
CA ILE A 321 -10.36 -22.63 8.53
C ILE A 321 -11.66 -22.46 7.74
N GLY A 322 -11.53 -21.99 6.50
CA GLY A 322 -12.66 -21.79 5.60
C GLY A 322 -12.51 -20.48 4.84
N ALA A 323 -12.34 -20.59 3.52
CA ALA A 323 -12.10 -19.43 2.67
C ALA A 323 -13.22 -18.38 2.78
N ASN A 324 -14.48 -18.82 2.88
CA ASN A 324 -15.64 -17.93 2.99
C ASN A 324 -15.63 -17.13 4.30
N SER A 325 -15.33 -17.79 5.42
CA SER A 325 -15.17 -17.15 6.73
C SER A 325 -14.01 -16.16 6.74
N ALA A 326 -12.86 -16.55 6.16
CA ALA A 326 -11.67 -15.70 6.08
C ALA A 326 -11.94 -14.39 5.33
N VAL A 327 -12.62 -14.44 4.19
CA VAL A 327 -12.93 -13.26 3.35
C VAL A 327 -13.88 -12.26 4.03
N THR A 328 -14.66 -12.67 5.03
CA THR A 328 -15.58 -11.75 5.72
C THR A 328 -14.85 -10.69 6.57
N LEU A 329 -13.64 -10.97 7.04
CA LEU A 329 -12.82 -10.00 7.79
C LEU A 329 -12.32 -8.81 6.95
N PRO A 330 -11.68 -9.00 5.77
CA PRO A 330 -11.28 -7.87 4.93
C PRO A 330 -12.49 -7.09 4.39
N ILE A 331 -13.65 -7.74 4.18
CA ILE A 331 -14.91 -7.05 3.87
C ILE A 331 -15.31 -6.12 5.02
N LEU A 332 -15.30 -6.62 6.26
CA LEU A 332 -15.64 -5.81 7.43
C LEU A 332 -14.66 -4.64 7.60
N TYR A 333 -13.36 -4.88 7.42
CA TYR A 333 -12.35 -3.83 7.41
C TYR A 333 -12.67 -2.75 6.36
N HIS A 334 -13.00 -3.15 5.13
CA HIS A 334 -13.37 -2.22 4.06
C HIS A 334 -14.57 -1.35 4.45
N LEU A 335 -15.61 -1.96 5.04
CA LEU A 335 -16.82 -1.24 5.47
C LEU A 335 -16.53 -0.28 6.62
N ILE A 336 -15.75 -0.69 7.63
CA ILE A 336 -15.35 0.17 8.76
C ILE A 336 -14.51 1.35 8.26
N PHE A 337 -13.52 1.09 7.42
CA PHE A 337 -12.67 2.13 6.84
C PHE A 337 -13.49 3.11 6.00
N SER A 338 -14.39 2.59 5.15
CA SER A 338 -15.31 3.41 4.35
C SER A 338 -16.23 4.26 5.23
N ALA A 339 -16.73 3.73 6.34
CA ALA A 339 -17.57 4.46 7.27
C ALA A 339 -16.80 5.58 8.00
N ALA A 340 -15.56 5.32 8.41
CA ALA A 340 -14.68 6.31 9.01
C ALA A 340 -14.33 7.43 8.01
N LEU A 341 -13.97 7.07 6.77
CA LEU A 341 -13.71 8.03 5.68
C LEU A 341 -14.95 8.86 5.37
N PHE A 342 -16.11 8.21 5.26
CA PHE A 342 -17.40 8.87 5.05
C PHE A 342 -17.69 9.90 6.15
N TYR A 343 -17.53 9.52 7.42
CA TYR A 343 -17.74 10.42 8.55
C TYR A 343 -16.80 11.63 8.48
N GLY A 344 -15.50 11.42 8.20
CA GLY A 344 -14.53 12.50 8.04
C GLY A 344 -14.85 13.45 6.88
N LEU A 345 -15.37 12.93 5.75
CA LEU A 345 -15.81 13.74 4.61
C LEU A 345 -17.04 14.58 4.94
N CYS A 346 -17.98 14.05 5.74
CA CYS A 346 -19.20 14.76 6.13
C CYS A 346 -18.95 15.94 7.07
N GLN A 347 -17.84 15.95 7.81
CA GLN A 347 -17.43 17.08 8.66
C GLN A 347 -17.01 18.31 7.84
N SER A 348 -16.74 18.15 6.55
CA SER A 348 -16.39 19.24 5.64
C SER A 348 -17.64 19.91 5.07
N LYS A 349 -17.72 21.25 5.11
CA LYS A 349 -18.80 22.02 4.46
C LYS A 349 -18.68 22.08 2.92
N ASN A 350 -17.71 21.37 2.33
CA ASN A 350 -17.45 21.39 0.90
C ASN A 350 -18.36 20.41 0.14
N LYS A 351 -19.10 20.93 -0.86
CA LYS A 351 -19.97 20.15 -1.74
C LYS A 351 -19.28 18.93 -2.37
N ALA A 352 -18.02 19.05 -2.79
CA ALA A 352 -17.27 17.94 -3.38
C ALA A 352 -17.03 16.79 -2.37
N HIS A 353 -16.86 17.11 -1.09
CA HIS A 353 -16.71 16.09 -0.04
C HIS A 353 -18.03 15.36 0.21
N SER A 354 -19.16 16.07 0.22
CA SER A 354 -20.49 15.46 0.31
C SER A 354 -20.82 14.59 -0.90
N GLN A 355 -20.37 14.99 -2.11
CA GLN A 355 -20.48 14.18 -3.35
C GLN A 355 -19.72 12.86 -3.21
N LEU A 356 -18.46 12.94 -2.78
CA LEU A 356 -17.61 11.78 -2.58
C LEU A 356 -18.18 10.85 -1.49
N ALA A 357 -18.63 11.41 -0.36
CA ALA A 357 -19.26 10.65 0.72
C ALA A 357 -20.53 9.92 0.22
N SER A 358 -21.39 10.59 -0.55
CA SER A 358 -22.58 9.97 -1.12
C SER A 358 -22.23 8.82 -2.07
N LEU A 359 -21.17 8.97 -2.88
CA LEU A 359 -20.69 7.91 -3.78
C LEU A 359 -20.20 6.69 -2.99
N ILE A 360 -19.38 6.91 -1.94
CA ILE A 360 -18.89 5.84 -1.06
C ILE A 360 -20.06 5.07 -0.44
N ALA A 361 -21.08 5.77 0.08
CA ALA A 361 -22.25 5.13 0.67
C ALA A 361 -23.01 4.28 -0.36
N VAL A 362 -23.30 4.83 -1.54
CA VAL A 362 -24.02 4.10 -2.61
C VAL A 362 -23.26 2.87 -3.07
N ILE A 363 -21.95 2.99 -3.32
CA ILE A 363 -21.10 1.86 -3.74
C ILE A 363 -21.13 0.76 -2.67
N ASN A 364 -20.96 1.11 -1.39
CA ASN A 364 -20.98 0.13 -0.31
C ASN A 364 -22.35 -0.55 -0.12
N ILE A 365 -23.46 0.19 -0.28
CA ILE A 365 -24.82 -0.39 -0.25
C ILE A 365 -24.98 -1.41 -1.39
N ILE A 366 -24.54 -1.07 -2.60
CA ILE A 366 -24.62 -1.96 -3.78
C ILE A 366 -23.74 -3.20 -3.58
N LEU A 367 -22.47 -3.01 -3.18
CA LEU A 367 -21.53 -4.10 -2.93
C LEU A 367 -22.05 -5.04 -1.85
N PHE A 368 -22.62 -4.51 -0.76
CA PHE A 368 -23.19 -5.35 0.29
C PHE A 368 -24.41 -6.12 -0.19
N ALA A 369 -25.34 -5.44 -0.86
CA ALA A 369 -26.56 -6.07 -1.35
C ALA A 369 -26.25 -7.24 -2.28
N PHE A 370 -25.38 -7.06 -3.28
CA PHE A 370 -25.20 -8.06 -4.33
C PHE A 370 -23.97 -8.96 -4.17
N TRP A 371 -23.02 -8.62 -3.31
CA TRP A 371 -21.76 -9.36 -3.20
C TRP A 371 -21.39 -9.71 -1.76
N PHE A 372 -21.22 -8.74 -0.85
CA PHE A 372 -20.67 -9.05 0.47
C PHE A 372 -21.58 -9.94 1.33
N SER A 373 -22.90 -9.77 1.22
CA SER A 373 -23.87 -10.61 1.93
C SER A 373 -23.81 -12.08 1.51
N ASN A 374 -23.40 -12.39 0.27
CA ASN A 374 -23.33 -13.76 -0.26
C ASN A 374 -22.33 -14.65 0.51
N TYR A 375 -21.28 -14.08 1.11
CA TYR A 375 -20.29 -14.87 1.84
C TYR A 375 -20.85 -15.55 3.08
N ALA A 376 -21.87 -14.97 3.73
CA ALA A 376 -22.58 -15.64 4.82
C ALA A 376 -23.40 -16.84 4.32
N PHE A 377 -23.95 -16.76 3.10
CA PHE A 377 -24.61 -17.91 2.45
C PHE A 377 -23.61 -19.00 2.08
N TYR A 378 -22.47 -18.66 1.50
CA TYR A 378 -21.44 -19.63 1.13
C TYR A 378 -20.82 -20.33 2.36
N GLU A 379 -20.62 -19.58 3.45
CA GLU A 379 -20.20 -20.16 4.73
C GLU A 379 -21.25 -21.16 5.24
N HIS A 380 -22.55 -20.83 5.12
CA HIS A 380 -23.61 -21.73 5.54
C HIS A 380 -23.76 -22.98 4.65
N GLU A 381 -23.62 -22.86 3.33
CA GLU A 381 -23.56 -24.00 2.40
C GLU A 381 -22.39 -24.94 2.73
N GLN A 382 -21.23 -24.37 3.05
CA GLN A 382 -20.07 -25.12 3.51
C GLN A 382 -20.33 -25.80 4.86
N TYR A 383 -20.99 -25.12 5.81
CA TYR A 383 -21.37 -25.67 7.11
C TYR A 383 -22.25 -26.93 6.95
N ILE A 384 -23.28 -26.86 6.09
CA ILE A 384 -24.21 -27.98 5.90
C ILE A 384 -23.50 -29.20 5.26
N SER A 385 -22.70 -28.96 4.24
CA SER A 385 -22.02 -30.01 3.48
C SER A 385 -20.84 -30.63 4.23
N THR A 386 -20.04 -29.84 4.94
CA THR A 386 -18.81 -30.32 5.59
C THR A 386 -19.01 -30.66 7.07
N GLY A 387 -19.89 -29.95 7.77
CA GLY A 387 -20.02 -30.00 9.23
C GLY A 387 -18.97 -29.16 9.96
N ILE A 388 -18.20 -28.31 9.27
CA ILE A 388 -17.23 -27.39 9.90
C ILE A 388 -17.98 -26.26 10.60
N TYR A 389 -17.87 -26.16 11.93
CA TYR A 389 -18.65 -25.24 12.79
C TYR A 389 -18.18 -23.78 12.81
N GLN A 390 -17.41 -23.30 11.83
CA GLN A 390 -16.98 -21.91 11.78
C GLN A 390 -18.07 -21.04 11.14
N ARG A 391 -18.76 -20.23 11.96
CA ARG A 391 -19.85 -19.31 11.55
C ARG A 391 -19.46 -17.83 11.69
N ILE A 392 -18.19 -17.51 11.43
CA ILE A 392 -17.63 -16.17 11.64
C ILE A 392 -18.32 -15.16 10.71
N GLY A 393 -18.48 -15.50 9.44
CA GLY A 393 -19.16 -14.67 8.46
C GLY A 393 -20.61 -14.38 8.84
N PHE A 394 -21.33 -15.38 9.35
CA PHE A 394 -22.68 -15.21 9.89
C PHE A 394 -22.72 -14.34 11.16
N TYR A 395 -21.69 -14.22 11.98
CA TYR A 395 -21.74 -13.24 13.08
C TYR A 395 -21.32 -11.84 12.64
N LEU A 396 -20.32 -11.75 11.76
CA LEU A 396 -19.80 -10.46 11.29
C LEU A 396 -20.75 -9.76 10.31
N HIS A 397 -21.62 -10.47 9.58
CA HIS A 397 -22.57 -9.82 8.68
C HIS A 397 -23.53 -8.87 9.40
N TYR A 398 -23.88 -9.09 10.67
CA TYR A 398 -24.71 -8.14 11.43
C TYR A 398 -24.03 -6.78 11.61
N ILE A 399 -22.71 -6.79 11.86
CA ILE A 399 -21.92 -5.56 11.97
C ILE A 399 -21.89 -4.86 10.61
N SER A 400 -21.65 -5.62 9.54
CA SER A 400 -21.71 -5.11 8.17
C SER A 400 -23.09 -4.51 7.84
N LEU A 401 -24.18 -5.20 8.20
CA LEU A 401 -25.55 -4.74 8.00
C LEU A 401 -25.83 -3.44 8.76
N LEU A 402 -25.37 -3.32 10.00
CA LEU A 402 -25.49 -2.09 10.79
C LEU A 402 -24.78 -0.92 10.10
N ILE A 403 -23.59 -1.15 9.55
CA ILE A 403 -22.84 -0.13 8.78
C ILE A 403 -23.61 0.27 7.50
N ILE A 404 -24.25 -0.68 6.81
CA ILE A 404 -25.09 -0.37 5.64
C ILE A 404 -26.32 0.44 6.01
N VAL A 405 -26.98 0.11 7.13
CA VAL A 405 -28.10 0.92 7.66
C VAL A 405 -27.61 2.34 7.99
N PHE A 406 -26.43 2.47 8.61
CA PHE A 406 -25.80 3.77 8.85
C PHE A 406 -25.57 4.54 7.54
N PHE A 407 -25.02 3.93 6.50
CA PHE A 407 -24.85 4.58 5.19
C PHE A 407 -26.18 5.02 4.59
N GLY A 408 -27.21 4.17 4.62
CA GLY A 408 -28.54 4.50 4.11
C GLY A 408 -29.18 5.69 4.85
N TYR A 409 -29.07 5.71 6.19
CA TYR A 409 -29.58 6.81 7.01
C TYR A 409 -28.84 8.11 6.74
N GLN A 410 -27.51 8.09 6.69
CA GLN A 410 -26.71 9.28 6.44
C GLN A 410 -26.90 9.81 5.01
N LEU A 411 -27.01 8.92 4.02
CA LEU A 411 -27.32 9.30 2.64
C LEU A 411 -28.66 10.02 2.54
N TYR A 412 -29.68 9.56 3.29
CA TYR A 412 -30.95 10.27 3.41
C TYR A 412 -30.77 11.65 4.04
N GLN A 413 -30.01 11.78 5.13
CA GLN A 413 -29.82 13.06 5.81
C GLN A 413 -29.11 14.09 4.93
N ILE A 414 -28.04 13.70 4.24
CA ILE A 414 -27.29 14.58 3.34
C ILE A 414 -28.17 15.09 2.19
N ASN A 415 -29.08 14.26 1.67
CA ASN A 415 -29.87 14.60 0.49
C ASN A 415 -31.29 15.13 0.78
N LYS A 416 -31.69 15.23 2.06
CA LYS A 416 -33.06 15.64 2.44
C LYS A 416 -33.35 17.11 2.12
N GLU A 417 -32.41 18.01 2.40
CA GLU A 417 -32.59 19.46 2.22
C GLU A 417 -31.94 19.95 0.92
N ASN A 418 -30.65 19.64 0.74
CA ASN A 418 -29.86 20.09 -0.40
C ASN A 418 -29.23 18.87 -1.10
N PRO A 419 -29.95 18.22 -2.03
CA PRO A 419 -29.48 17.01 -2.70
C PRO A 419 -28.20 17.28 -3.48
N VAL A 420 -27.23 16.41 -3.25
CA VAL A 420 -25.85 16.57 -3.66
C VAL A 420 -25.66 16.27 -5.17
N PHE A 421 -26.48 15.37 -5.69
CA PHE A 421 -26.62 15.05 -7.12
C PHE A 421 -28.06 15.28 -7.58
N GLU A 422 -28.25 15.68 -8.84
CA GLU A 422 -29.60 15.86 -9.42
C GLU A 422 -30.43 14.58 -9.40
N PHE A 423 -29.77 13.42 -9.46
CA PHE A 423 -30.43 12.12 -9.37
C PHE A 423 -31.29 11.99 -8.11
N PHE A 424 -30.81 12.48 -6.95
CA PHE A 424 -31.55 12.42 -5.68
C PHE A 424 -32.78 13.32 -5.64
N LYS A 425 -32.91 14.29 -6.57
CA LYS A 425 -34.15 15.07 -6.76
C LYS A 425 -35.22 14.28 -7.49
N LYS A 426 -34.84 13.28 -8.30
CA LYS A 426 -35.78 12.53 -9.13
C LYS A 426 -36.60 11.58 -8.27
N LYS A 427 -37.89 11.45 -8.61
CA LYS A 427 -38.83 10.53 -7.93
C LYS A 427 -38.33 9.09 -7.90
N ILE A 428 -37.56 8.67 -8.91
CA ILE A 428 -36.99 7.33 -9.04
C ILE A 428 -35.98 6.98 -7.95
N ALA A 429 -35.33 7.95 -7.32
CA ALA A 429 -34.39 7.70 -6.23
C ALA A 429 -35.08 7.03 -5.02
N ILE A 430 -36.33 7.41 -4.74
CA ILE A 430 -37.14 6.81 -3.66
C ILE A 430 -37.51 5.35 -4.01
N TRP A 431 -37.80 5.07 -5.28
CA TRP A 431 -38.08 3.71 -5.76
C TRP A 431 -36.85 2.81 -5.61
N ILE A 432 -35.67 3.32 -5.98
CA ILE A 432 -34.41 2.58 -5.86
C ILE A 432 -34.07 2.33 -4.38
N ALA A 433 -34.22 3.33 -3.51
CA ALA A 433 -34.01 3.16 -2.07
C ALA A 433 -34.96 2.10 -1.48
N ALA A 434 -36.25 2.14 -1.85
CA ALA A 434 -37.21 1.14 -1.41
C ALA A 434 -36.87 -0.26 -1.93
N PHE A 435 -36.42 -0.38 -3.18
CA PHE A 435 -35.94 -1.65 -3.74
C PHE A 435 -34.79 -2.22 -2.90
N PHE A 436 -33.77 -1.43 -2.56
CA PHE A 436 -32.66 -1.92 -1.72
C PHE A 436 -33.12 -2.35 -0.33
N ILE A 437 -34.04 -1.62 0.30
CA ILE A 437 -34.60 -2.02 1.60
C ILE A 437 -35.34 -3.36 1.49
N ILE A 438 -36.21 -3.53 0.49
CA ILE A 438 -36.96 -4.77 0.27
C ILE A 438 -36.02 -5.93 -0.04
N TYR A 439 -35.03 -5.68 -0.89
CA TYR A 439 -34.04 -6.68 -1.31
C TYR A 439 -33.22 -7.14 -0.11
N ILE A 440 -32.60 -6.22 0.63
CA ILE A 440 -31.77 -6.55 1.81
C ILE A 440 -32.63 -7.27 2.86
N ALA A 441 -33.84 -6.79 3.15
CA ALA A 441 -34.72 -7.48 4.10
C ALA A 441 -35.07 -8.91 3.64
N SER A 442 -35.24 -9.13 2.33
CA SER A 442 -35.52 -10.45 1.77
C SER A 442 -34.30 -11.36 1.84
N THR A 443 -33.09 -10.83 1.61
CA THR A 443 -31.83 -11.59 1.76
C THR A 443 -31.59 -11.96 3.22
N GLU A 444 -31.83 -11.04 4.16
CA GLU A 444 -31.70 -11.34 5.59
C GLU A 444 -32.69 -12.44 6.03
N LEU A 445 -33.97 -12.33 5.63
CA LEU A 445 -34.95 -13.38 5.92
C LEU A 445 -34.52 -14.74 5.36
N MET A 446 -33.96 -14.76 4.14
CA MET A 446 -33.45 -15.98 3.52
C MET A 446 -32.27 -16.56 4.31
N LEU A 447 -31.26 -15.75 4.64
CA LEU A 447 -30.08 -16.19 5.38
C LEU A 447 -30.45 -16.79 6.73
N HIS A 448 -31.27 -16.06 7.50
CA HIS A 448 -31.75 -16.52 8.79
C HIS A 448 -32.61 -17.79 8.70
N GLY A 449 -33.52 -17.84 7.72
CA GLY A 449 -34.38 -19.00 7.52
C GLY A 449 -33.57 -20.26 7.21
N LEU A 450 -32.51 -20.15 6.41
CA LEU A 450 -31.59 -21.24 6.14
C LEU A 450 -30.83 -21.66 7.41
N VAL A 451 -30.21 -20.70 8.10
CA VAL A 451 -29.41 -20.97 9.31
C VAL A 451 -30.21 -21.62 10.44
N ILE A 452 -31.49 -21.29 10.56
CA ILE A 452 -32.40 -21.85 11.57
C ILE A 452 -32.89 -23.25 11.16
N SER A 453 -33.21 -23.46 9.87
CA SER A 453 -33.90 -24.67 9.42
C SER A 453 -32.94 -25.80 9.02
N ASN A 454 -31.70 -25.49 8.67
CA ASN A 454 -30.75 -26.46 8.14
C ASN A 454 -29.68 -26.84 9.18
N SER A 455 -29.48 -28.16 9.33
CA SER A 455 -28.42 -28.79 10.11
C SER A 455 -27.39 -29.47 9.19
N PRO A 456 -26.17 -29.74 9.67
CA PRO A 456 -25.16 -30.40 8.86
C PRO A 456 -25.56 -31.84 8.55
N VAL A 457 -25.34 -32.27 7.30
CA VAL A 457 -25.72 -33.61 6.85
C VAL A 457 -24.94 -34.65 7.63
N THR A 458 -25.65 -35.56 8.30
CA THR A 458 -25.03 -36.57 9.16
C THR A 458 -24.62 -37.81 8.36
N ALA A 459 -23.64 -38.57 8.86
CA ALA A 459 -23.25 -39.83 8.23
C ALA A 459 -24.40 -40.86 8.21
N LEU A 460 -25.32 -40.77 9.17
CA LEU A 460 -26.51 -41.61 9.22
C LEU A 460 -27.47 -41.27 8.09
N GLU A 461 -27.75 -39.98 7.87
CA GLU A 461 -28.59 -39.50 6.75
C GLU A 461 -28.06 -39.95 5.38
N VAL A 462 -26.74 -39.86 5.19
CA VAL A 462 -26.09 -40.34 3.96
C VAL A 462 -26.32 -41.84 3.76
N ARG A 463 -26.18 -42.65 4.82
CA ARG A 463 -26.37 -44.11 4.76
C ARG A 463 -27.83 -44.53 4.61
N SER A 464 -28.76 -43.73 5.13
CA SER A 464 -30.20 -43.98 5.00
C SER A 464 -30.77 -43.54 3.65
N SER A 465 -30.02 -42.74 2.87
CA SER A 465 -30.45 -42.29 1.55
C SER A 465 -30.58 -43.47 0.58
N GLU A 466 -31.66 -43.52 -0.19
CA GLU A 466 -31.85 -44.53 -1.24
C GLU A 466 -30.73 -44.49 -2.29
N LEU A 467 -30.15 -43.30 -2.50
CA LEU A 467 -29.04 -43.07 -3.42
C LEU A 467 -27.72 -43.66 -2.92
N TYR A 468 -27.60 -44.01 -1.64
CA TYR A 468 -26.36 -44.55 -1.05
C TYR A 468 -25.82 -45.76 -1.81
N LYS A 469 -26.71 -46.61 -2.34
CA LYS A 469 -26.35 -47.82 -3.10
C LYS A 469 -25.65 -47.52 -4.44
N ASN A 470 -25.78 -46.29 -4.95
CA ASN A 470 -25.26 -45.88 -6.25
C ASN A 470 -23.88 -45.22 -6.18
N TYR A 471 -23.33 -45.02 -4.97
CA TYR A 471 -22.05 -44.34 -4.76
C TYR A 471 -21.02 -45.28 -4.11
N GLN A 472 -19.77 -45.20 -4.56
CA GLN A 472 -18.67 -45.91 -3.93
C GLN A 472 -18.16 -45.16 -2.68
N SER A 473 -17.46 -45.85 -1.78
CA SER A 473 -16.95 -45.31 -0.50
C SER A 473 -16.15 -44.00 -0.63
N ASN A 474 -15.40 -43.83 -1.71
CA ASN A 474 -14.61 -42.62 -2.03
C ASN A 474 -15.47 -41.46 -2.60
N GLU A 475 -16.69 -41.73 -3.05
CA GLU A 475 -17.60 -40.77 -3.69
C GLU A 475 -18.69 -40.25 -2.73
N LEU A 476 -18.73 -40.74 -1.48
CA LEU A 476 -19.74 -40.33 -0.48
C LEU A 476 -19.77 -38.81 -0.22
N HIS A 477 -18.66 -38.12 -0.48
CA HIS A 477 -18.61 -36.66 -0.35
C HIS A 477 -19.52 -35.94 -1.37
N TYR A 478 -19.63 -36.48 -2.60
CA TYR A 478 -20.56 -35.97 -3.61
C TYR A 478 -22.01 -36.20 -3.21
N LEU A 479 -22.34 -37.38 -2.69
CA LEU A 479 -23.68 -37.69 -2.20
C LEU A 479 -24.05 -36.79 -1.01
N LYS A 480 -23.11 -36.55 -0.08
CA LYS A 480 -23.32 -35.62 1.04
C LYS A 480 -23.59 -34.20 0.55
N GLN A 481 -22.86 -33.73 -0.45
CA GLN A 481 -23.07 -32.41 -1.04
C GLN A 481 -24.42 -32.32 -1.78
N GLN A 482 -24.85 -33.38 -2.45
CA GLN A 482 -26.16 -33.42 -3.10
C GLN A 482 -27.30 -33.33 -2.08
N ILE A 483 -27.24 -34.13 -1.01
CA ILE A 483 -28.24 -34.07 0.08
C ILE A 483 -28.27 -32.68 0.73
N ALA A 484 -27.09 -32.08 0.95
CA ALA A 484 -26.99 -30.71 1.45
C ALA A 484 -27.70 -29.72 0.51
N ASN A 485 -27.40 -29.77 -0.79
CA ASN A 485 -28.02 -28.89 -1.78
C ASN A 485 -29.54 -29.06 -1.85
N ASP A 486 -30.05 -30.29 -1.78
CA ASP A 486 -31.48 -30.58 -1.79
C ASP A 486 -32.17 -29.99 -0.55
N SER A 487 -31.57 -30.14 0.63
CA SER A 487 -32.10 -29.57 1.88
C SER A 487 -32.16 -28.04 1.83
N ILE A 488 -31.13 -27.39 1.27
CA ILE A 488 -31.05 -25.95 1.08
C ILE A 488 -32.10 -25.50 0.06
N TYR A 489 -32.24 -26.22 -1.05
CA TYR A 489 -33.22 -25.92 -2.09
C TYR A 489 -34.66 -25.98 -1.56
N GLN A 490 -35.00 -27.03 -0.80
CA GLN A 490 -36.31 -27.18 -0.18
C GLN A 490 -36.60 -26.01 0.78
N THR A 491 -35.63 -25.65 1.61
CA THR A 491 -35.74 -24.54 2.57
C THR A 491 -35.89 -23.19 1.87
N ARG A 492 -35.06 -22.92 0.84
CA ARG A 492 -35.18 -21.72 0.00
C ARG A 492 -36.57 -21.61 -0.61
N ASN A 493 -37.08 -22.69 -1.18
CA ASN A 493 -38.41 -22.73 -1.77
C ASN A 493 -39.50 -22.45 -0.73
N GLN A 494 -39.39 -23.01 0.47
CA GLN A 494 -40.34 -22.74 1.55
C GLN A 494 -40.32 -21.26 1.95
N ILE A 495 -39.15 -20.66 2.11
CA ILE A 495 -39.01 -19.24 2.46
C ILE A 495 -39.55 -18.35 1.33
N ILE A 496 -39.28 -18.67 0.07
CA ILE A 496 -39.79 -17.91 -1.08
C ILE A 496 -41.32 -17.98 -1.13
N LYS A 497 -41.93 -19.14 -0.89
CA LYS A 497 -43.39 -19.32 -0.93
C LYS A 497 -44.10 -18.68 0.26
N THR A 498 -43.53 -18.79 1.47
CA THR A 498 -44.23 -18.40 2.70
C THR A 498 -43.66 -17.14 3.34
N GLY A 499 -42.34 -17.04 3.47
CA GLY A 499 -41.66 -15.93 4.13
C GLY A 499 -41.70 -14.62 3.34
N TYR A 500 -41.42 -14.66 2.03
CA TYR A 500 -41.36 -13.44 1.21
C TYR A 500 -42.70 -12.67 1.17
N PRO A 501 -43.86 -13.31 0.95
CA PRO A 501 -45.15 -12.59 0.98
C PRO A 501 -45.43 -11.92 2.33
N ILE A 502 -45.11 -12.59 3.45
CA ILE A 502 -45.28 -12.03 4.80
C ILE A 502 -44.40 -10.79 4.96
N LEU A 503 -43.11 -10.90 4.62
CA LEU A 503 -42.17 -9.79 4.71
C LEU A 503 -42.58 -8.61 3.84
N TRP A 504 -42.92 -8.86 2.57
CA TRP A 504 -43.34 -7.82 1.64
C TRP A 504 -44.63 -7.14 2.10
N GLY A 505 -45.57 -7.88 2.68
CA GLY A 505 -46.77 -7.32 3.30
C GLY A 505 -46.46 -6.39 4.48
N ILE A 506 -45.57 -6.81 5.38
CA ILE A 506 -45.12 -5.99 6.52
C ILE A 506 -44.41 -4.72 6.02
N LEU A 507 -43.46 -4.85 5.09
CA LEU A 507 -42.73 -3.71 4.53
C LEU A 507 -43.66 -2.74 3.81
N ALA A 508 -44.62 -3.26 3.04
CA ALA A 508 -45.60 -2.41 2.38
C ALA A 508 -46.45 -1.64 3.38
N PHE A 509 -46.89 -2.28 4.47
CA PHE A 509 -47.63 -1.61 5.54
C PHE A 509 -46.79 -0.53 6.24
N VAL A 510 -45.51 -0.81 6.52
CA VAL A 510 -44.57 0.17 7.10
C VAL A 510 -44.36 1.35 6.16
N PHE A 511 -44.10 1.11 4.87
CA PHE A 511 -43.95 2.16 3.86
C PHE A 511 -45.23 2.99 3.71
N LEU A 512 -46.39 2.36 3.79
CA LEU A 512 -47.68 3.05 3.74
C LEU A 512 -47.86 3.98 4.95
N ILE A 513 -47.61 3.50 6.16
CA ILE A 513 -47.68 4.31 7.40
C ILE A 513 -46.73 5.51 7.31
N ILE A 514 -45.46 5.28 6.95
CA ILE A 514 -44.46 6.35 6.81
C ILE A 514 -44.87 7.33 5.71
N GLY A 515 -45.37 6.82 4.58
CA GLY A 515 -45.83 7.61 3.45
C GLY A 515 -47.02 8.52 3.79
N ILE A 516 -47.94 8.06 4.64
CA ILE A 516 -49.07 8.86 5.15
C ILE A 516 -48.56 9.89 6.17
N ARG A 517 -47.79 9.47 7.18
CA ARG A 517 -47.29 10.35 8.25
C ARG A 517 -46.40 11.48 7.72
N LYS A 518 -45.53 11.19 6.74
CA LYS A 518 -44.62 12.16 6.12
C LYS A 518 -45.16 12.80 4.83
N ARG A 519 -46.42 12.53 4.45
CA ARG A 519 -47.06 13.00 3.20
C ARG A 519 -46.27 12.71 1.90
N ILE A 520 -45.49 11.62 1.85
CA ILE A 520 -44.68 11.25 0.68
C ILE A 520 -45.51 10.43 -0.32
N LYS A 521 -46.00 11.05 -1.40
CA LYS A 521 -46.83 10.39 -2.43
C LYS A 521 -46.17 9.14 -3.03
N ASN A 522 -44.89 9.22 -3.43
CA ASN A 522 -44.21 8.10 -4.08
C ASN A 522 -44.06 6.88 -3.17
N LEU A 523 -43.81 7.08 -1.87
CA LEU A 523 -43.68 5.98 -0.91
C LEU A 523 -45.01 5.23 -0.72
N ARG A 524 -46.15 5.95 -0.76
CA ARG A 524 -47.48 5.35 -0.77
C ARG A 524 -47.72 4.52 -2.04
N ILE A 525 -47.30 5.01 -3.21
CA ILE A 525 -47.42 4.26 -4.47
C ILE A 525 -46.56 2.99 -4.41
N ILE A 526 -45.31 3.08 -3.95
CA ILE A 526 -44.41 1.91 -3.77
C ILE A 526 -45.06 0.88 -2.86
N ALA A 527 -45.62 1.29 -1.72
CA ALA A 527 -46.31 0.40 -0.80
C ALA A 527 -47.48 -0.33 -1.47
N LEU A 528 -48.34 0.39 -2.19
CA LEU A 528 -49.48 -0.19 -2.91
C LEU A 528 -49.01 -1.13 -4.04
N SER A 529 -47.96 -0.76 -4.77
CA SER A 529 -47.36 -1.62 -5.79
C SER A 529 -46.79 -2.91 -5.20
N LEU A 530 -46.09 -2.82 -4.06
CA LEU A 530 -45.53 -3.99 -3.37
C LEU A 530 -46.65 -4.93 -2.87
N LEU A 531 -47.75 -4.39 -2.32
CA LEU A 531 -48.94 -5.19 -1.99
C LEU A 531 -49.53 -5.85 -3.22
N GLY A 532 -49.70 -5.11 -4.31
CA GLY A 532 -50.22 -5.64 -5.57
C GLY A 532 -49.38 -6.79 -6.11
N ILE A 533 -48.04 -6.65 -6.11
CA ILE A 533 -47.10 -7.72 -6.51
C ILE A 533 -47.22 -8.93 -5.59
N THR A 534 -47.34 -8.71 -4.28
CA THR A 534 -47.47 -9.79 -3.29
C THR A 534 -48.75 -10.60 -3.52
N ILE A 535 -49.86 -9.92 -3.77
CA ILE A 535 -51.15 -10.55 -4.11
C ILE A 535 -51.06 -11.32 -5.43
N LEU A 536 -50.48 -10.69 -6.45
CA LEU A 536 -50.36 -11.30 -7.77
C LEU A 536 -49.52 -12.58 -7.70
N LYS A 537 -48.40 -12.53 -6.98
CA LYS A 537 -47.53 -13.70 -6.74
C LYS A 537 -48.30 -14.81 -6.03
N LEU A 538 -49.01 -14.47 -4.95
CA LEU A 538 -49.80 -15.42 -4.17
C LEU A 538 -50.82 -16.15 -5.08
N PHE A 539 -51.49 -15.42 -5.97
CA PHE A 539 -52.49 -15.99 -6.86
C PHE A 539 -51.89 -16.85 -7.99
N LEU A 540 -50.84 -16.35 -8.66
CA LEU A 540 -50.28 -17.03 -9.84
C LEU A 540 -49.43 -18.24 -9.47
N PHE A 541 -48.67 -18.15 -8.38
CA PHE A 541 -47.62 -19.13 -8.07
C PHE A 541 -47.89 -19.94 -6.79
N ASP A 542 -48.51 -19.34 -5.77
CA ASP A 542 -48.65 -20.00 -4.46
C ASP A 542 -49.98 -20.77 -4.33
N ILE A 543 -51.08 -20.27 -4.89
CA ILE A 543 -52.41 -20.92 -4.87
C ILE A 543 -52.50 -22.15 -5.80
N SER A 544 -51.70 -22.19 -6.87
CA SER A 544 -51.79 -23.25 -7.89
C SER A 544 -51.53 -24.65 -7.33
N ASN A 545 -50.71 -24.75 -6.28
CA ASN A 545 -50.35 -26.00 -5.60
C ASN A 545 -50.95 -26.11 -4.18
N ALA A 546 -51.87 -25.23 -3.80
CA ALA A 546 -52.53 -25.26 -2.48
C ALA A 546 -53.69 -26.26 -2.45
N SER A 547 -53.98 -26.83 -1.28
CA SER A 547 -55.19 -27.64 -1.06
C SER A 547 -56.45 -26.80 -1.26
N GLU A 548 -57.58 -27.41 -1.64
CA GLU A 548 -58.85 -26.70 -1.88
C GLU A 548 -59.27 -25.82 -0.69
N THR A 549 -59.03 -26.29 0.54
CA THR A 549 -59.23 -25.50 1.76
C THR A 549 -58.27 -24.32 1.87
N GLY A 550 -56.99 -24.50 1.51
CA GLY A 550 -55.99 -23.43 1.48
C GLY A 550 -56.34 -22.35 0.45
N LYS A 551 -56.90 -22.73 -0.71
CA LYS A 551 -57.40 -21.77 -1.71
C LYS A 551 -58.53 -20.92 -1.14
N ILE A 552 -59.52 -21.52 -0.48
CA ILE A 552 -60.64 -20.78 0.13
C ILE A 552 -60.15 -19.77 1.18
N ILE A 553 -59.26 -20.18 2.09
CA ILE A 553 -58.69 -19.28 3.11
C ILE A 553 -57.91 -18.13 2.45
N ALA A 554 -57.13 -18.41 1.41
CA ALA A 554 -56.40 -17.38 0.67
C ALA A 554 -57.33 -16.35 0.01
N PHE A 555 -58.46 -16.78 -0.55
CA PHE A 555 -59.47 -15.87 -1.13
C PHE A 555 -60.17 -14.99 -0.08
N ILE A 556 -60.43 -15.52 1.12
CA ILE A 556 -61.00 -14.73 2.23
C ILE A 556 -60.01 -13.67 2.70
N LEU A 557 -58.75 -14.05 2.94
CA LEU A 557 -57.69 -13.11 3.32
C LEU A 557 -57.47 -12.04 2.25
N LEU A 558 -57.56 -12.40 0.98
CA LEU A 558 -57.52 -11.47 -0.13
C LEU A 558 -58.67 -10.47 -0.10
N GLY A 559 -59.90 -10.93 0.14
CA GLY A 559 -61.06 -10.05 0.28
C GLY A 559 -60.89 -9.01 1.40
N ILE A 560 -60.40 -9.45 2.56
CA ILE A 560 -60.06 -8.56 3.69
C ILE A 560 -58.97 -7.56 3.29
N LEU A 561 -57.92 -8.02 2.62
CA LEU A 561 -56.81 -7.17 2.20
C LEU A 561 -57.24 -6.12 1.16
N ILE A 562 -58.08 -6.48 0.20
CA ILE A 562 -58.65 -5.55 -0.78
C ILE A 562 -59.53 -4.51 -0.09
N LEU A 563 -60.32 -4.89 0.92
CA LEU A 563 -61.09 -3.95 1.72
C LEU A 563 -60.18 -2.95 2.45
N ILE A 564 -59.07 -3.42 3.03
CA ILE A 564 -58.07 -2.55 3.67
C ILE A 564 -57.45 -1.60 2.63
N ILE A 565 -57.06 -2.10 1.45
CA ILE A 565 -56.52 -1.28 0.36
C ILE A 565 -57.54 -0.23 -0.10
N SER A 566 -58.80 -0.61 -0.25
CA SER A 566 -59.90 0.29 -0.65
C SER A 566 -60.13 1.39 0.38
N PHE A 567 -60.19 1.02 1.67
CA PHE A 567 -60.31 1.96 2.78
C PHE A 567 -59.12 2.94 2.84
N VAL A 568 -57.90 2.40 2.73
CA VAL A 568 -56.68 3.20 2.68
C VAL A 568 -56.67 4.12 1.47
N TYR A 569 -57.08 3.64 0.30
CA TYR A 569 -57.15 4.42 -0.93
C TYR A 569 -58.14 5.58 -0.81
N GLN A 570 -59.31 5.36 -0.20
CA GLN A 570 -60.27 6.42 0.09
C GLN A 570 -59.67 7.48 1.03
N LYS A 571 -59.01 7.06 2.12
CA LYS A 571 -58.26 7.96 3.02
C LYS A 571 -57.15 8.73 2.30
N ILE A 572 -56.43 8.09 1.37
CA ILE A 572 -55.40 8.73 0.54
C ILE A 572 -56.03 9.75 -0.40
N LYS A 573 -57.15 9.43 -1.06
CA LYS A 573 -57.85 10.33 -1.99
C LYS A 573 -58.28 11.62 -1.29
N VAL A 574 -58.80 11.50 -0.07
CA VAL A 574 -59.14 12.64 0.80
C VAL A 574 -57.89 13.48 1.12
N LEU A 575 -56.78 12.86 1.51
CA LEU A 575 -55.51 13.57 1.78
C LEU A 575 -54.86 14.19 0.53
N VAL A 576 -55.06 13.62 -0.65
CA VAL A 576 -54.55 14.14 -1.93
C VAL A 576 -55.38 15.33 -2.43
N GLN A 577 -56.68 15.39 -2.10
CA GLN A 577 -57.50 16.57 -2.39
C GLN A 577 -57.11 17.78 -1.53
N ASP A 578 -56.63 17.58 -0.30
CA ASP A 578 -56.15 18.68 0.55
C ASP A 578 -54.77 19.23 0.12
N ASP A 579 -53.87 18.43 -0.45
CA ASP A 579 -52.56 18.89 -0.96
C ASP A 579 -52.68 19.77 -2.25
N ASN A 580 -53.86 19.76 -2.92
CA ASN A 580 -54.12 20.50 -4.15
C ASN A 580 -54.98 21.76 -3.94
N LYS A 581 -55.35 22.12 -2.71
CA LYS A 581 -56.01 23.41 -2.45
C LYS A 581 -54.98 24.53 -2.53
N PRO A 582 -55.21 25.61 -3.31
CA PRO A 582 -54.40 26.82 -3.19
C PRO A 582 -54.46 27.32 -1.76
N LEU A 583 -53.34 27.84 -1.23
CA LEU A 583 -53.35 28.67 -0.03
C LEU A 583 -54.29 29.84 -0.33
N GLU A 584 -55.46 29.88 0.30
CA GLU A 584 -56.29 31.08 0.31
C GLU A 584 -55.45 32.20 0.94
N THR A 585 -54.98 33.11 0.10
CA THR A 585 -54.57 34.45 0.54
C THR A 585 -55.80 35.11 1.11
N ASN A 586 -55.87 35.21 2.43
CA ASN A 586 -56.74 36.17 3.09
C ASN A 586 -56.25 37.57 2.73
N GLU A 587 -56.75 38.11 1.63
CA GLU A 587 -56.82 39.56 1.44
C GLU A 587 -58.03 40.06 2.22
N THR A 588 -57.73 40.82 3.26
CA THR A 588 -58.64 41.65 4.03
C THR A 588 -59.31 42.70 3.14
N GLU A 589 -60.64 42.77 3.19
CA GLU A 589 -61.38 44.04 3.19
C GLU A 589 -62.13 44.18 4.52
#